data_AF-A0A816S4Y2-F1
#
_entry.id   AF-A0A816S4Y2-F1
#
_cell.length_a   1.000
_cell.length_b   1.000
_cell.length_c   1.000
_cell.angle_alpha   90.00
_cell.angle_beta   90.00
_cell.angle_gamma   90.00
#
_symmetry.space_group_name_H-M   'P 1'
#
loop_
_entity.id
_entity.type
_entity.pdbx_description
1 polymer ?
#
loop_
_entity_poly.entity_id
_entity_poly.type
_entity_poly.pdbx_seq_one_letter_code
_entity_poly.pdbx_strand_id
1 'polypeptide(L)'
;MDIVADLQTELIKKAIGEDATQDEIQYGLHIFRSAHQLYGRDPEFHNLSLYVRHNRAKQGNLKLGDQAVDVRLLNTNGEFVSLLSHCHPNRPLLILAGSYTRPPFRGLVTQLNQLIHFY
;
A
#
# COMPACT_ATOMS: atom_id res chain seq x y z
N MET A 1 0.19 14.76 -17.35
CA MET A 1 -1.12 14.17 -17.70
C MET A 1 -0.93 12.66 -17.71
N ASP A 2 -1.55 11.96 -16.76
CA ASP A 2 -1.40 10.50 -16.60
C ASP A 2 -2.55 9.81 -17.34
N ILE A 3 -2.36 9.63 -18.65
CA ILE A 3 -3.34 9.09 -19.60
C ILE A 3 -3.99 7.78 -19.09
N VAL A 4 -3.23 6.97 -18.34
CA VAL A 4 -3.73 5.72 -17.77
C VAL A 4 -4.69 5.97 -16.61
N ALA A 5 -4.38 6.93 -15.73
CA ALA A 5 -5.27 7.29 -14.63
C ALA A 5 -6.56 7.94 -15.11
N ASP A 6 -6.48 8.76 -16.16
CA ASP A 6 -7.63 9.42 -16.77
C ASP A 6 -8.58 8.37 -17.39
N LEU A 7 -8.03 7.44 -18.21
CA LEU A 7 -8.80 6.32 -18.77
C LEU A 7 -9.41 5.42 -17.69
N GLN A 8 -8.66 5.08 -16.65
CA GLN A 8 -9.18 4.25 -15.55
C GLN A 8 -10.34 4.97 -14.82
N THR A 9 -10.22 6.28 -14.64
CA THR A 9 -11.27 7.09 -14.00
C THR A 9 -12.55 7.13 -14.85
N GLU A 10 -12.42 7.31 -16.16
CA GLU A 10 -13.56 7.24 -17.09
C GLU A 10 -14.24 5.88 -17.07
N LEU A 11 -13.46 4.78 -17.07
CA LEU A 11 -14.02 3.44 -16.99
C LEU A 11 -14.76 3.18 -15.68
N ILE A 12 -14.24 3.70 -14.56
CA ILE A 12 -14.90 3.59 -13.25
C ILE A 12 -16.23 4.35 -13.28
N LYS A 13 -16.22 5.61 -13.71
CA LYS A 13 -17.45 6.42 -13.84
C LYS A 13 -18.49 5.78 -14.75
N LYS A 14 -18.06 5.20 -15.87
CA LYS A 14 -18.95 4.45 -16.76
C LYS A 14 -19.59 3.23 -16.08
N ALA A 15 -18.89 2.60 -15.14
CA ALA A 15 -19.36 1.40 -14.46
C ALA A 15 -20.28 1.70 -13.25
N ILE A 16 -19.99 2.76 -12.48
CA ILE A 16 -20.69 3.05 -11.22
C ILE A 16 -21.54 4.34 -11.23
N GLY A 17 -21.41 5.19 -12.26
CA GLY A 17 -22.12 6.46 -12.40
C GLY A 17 -21.19 7.66 -12.56
N GLU A 18 -21.61 8.66 -13.35
CA GLU A 18 -20.86 9.93 -13.52
C GLU A 18 -20.86 10.78 -12.25
N ASP A 19 -21.81 10.53 -11.35
CA ASP A 19 -21.96 11.10 -10.02
C ASP A 19 -21.06 10.45 -8.96
N ALA A 20 -20.19 9.52 -9.35
CA ALA A 20 -19.22 8.88 -8.46
C ALA A 20 -18.40 9.92 -7.67
N THR A 21 -18.37 9.73 -6.36
CA THR A 21 -17.58 10.53 -5.43
C THR A 21 -16.08 10.28 -5.63
N GLN A 22 -15.25 11.21 -5.13
CA GLN A 22 -13.79 11.05 -5.20
C GLN A 22 -13.31 9.79 -4.47
N ASP A 23 -13.93 9.43 -3.35
CA ASP A 23 -13.57 8.24 -2.59
C ASP A 23 -13.90 6.95 -3.36
N GLU A 24 -15.05 6.90 -4.04
CA GLU A 24 -15.43 5.78 -4.91
C GLU A 24 -14.47 5.64 -6.10
N ILE A 25 -14.07 6.75 -6.70
CA ILE A 25 -13.06 6.76 -7.77
C ILE A 25 -11.72 6.22 -7.25
N GLN A 26 -11.26 6.67 -6.07
CA GLN A 26 -10.01 6.18 -5.49
C GLN A 26 -10.08 4.68 -5.15
N TYR A 27 -11.22 4.22 -4.64
CA TYR A 27 -11.47 2.83 -4.34
C TYR A 27 -11.48 1.97 -5.62
N GLY A 28 -12.19 2.40 -6.66
CA GLY A 28 -12.20 1.74 -7.97
C GLY A 28 -10.79 1.67 -8.58
N LEU A 29 -10.03 2.75 -8.51
CA LEU A 29 -8.63 2.77 -8.95
C LEU A 29 -7.77 1.77 -8.18
N HIS A 30 -8.02 1.61 -6.87
CA HIS A 30 -7.32 0.62 -6.06
C HIS A 30 -7.67 -0.81 -6.49
N ILE A 31 -8.93 -1.12 -6.75
CA ILE A 31 -9.36 -2.44 -7.25
C ILE A 31 -8.72 -2.72 -8.61
N PHE A 32 -8.85 -1.82 -9.59
CA PHE A 32 -8.26 -2.00 -10.93
C PHE A 32 -6.76 -2.31 -10.87
N ARG A 33 -6.03 -1.59 -10.02
CA ARG A 33 -4.57 -1.72 -9.90
C ARG A 33 -4.13 -2.92 -9.07
N SER A 34 -5.06 -3.54 -8.33
CA SER A 34 -4.81 -4.72 -7.50
C SER A 34 -5.52 -5.96 -8.04
N ALA A 35 -6.26 -5.87 -9.15
CA ALA A 35 -7.14 -6.91 -9.67
C ALA A 35 -6.41 -8.22 -9.95
N HIS A 36 -5.26 -8.18 -10.63
CA HIS A 36 -4.39 -9.35 -10.82
C HIS A 36 -4.05 -10.08 -9.51
N GLN A 37 -3.96 -9.35 -8.40
CA GLN A 37 -3.58 -9.88 -7.10
C GLN A 37 -4.77 -10.33 -6.26
N LEU A 38 -5.90 -9.61 -6.34
CA LEU A 38 -7.15 -9.96 -5.67
C LEU A 38 -7.81 -11.18 -6.33
N TYR A 39 -7.69 -11.29 -7.65
CA TYR A 39 -8.31 -12.31 -8.48
C TYR A 39 -7.27 -13.25 -9.12
N GLY A 40 -6.19 -13.57 -8.39
CA GLY A 40 -5.07 -14.35 -8.94
C GLY A 40 -5.39 -15.79 -9.38
N ARG A 41 -6.58 -16.29 -9.04
CA ARG A 41 -7.10 -17.60 -9.50
C ARG A 41 -7.92 -17.50 -10.79
N ASP A 42 -8.29 -16.29 -11.20
CA ASP A 42 -9.01 -16.05 -12.44
C ASP A 42 -8.01 -15.93 -13.59
N PRO A 43 -8.09 -16.79 -14.63
CA PRO A 43 -7.14 -16.78 -15.74
C PRO A 43 -7.12 -15.46 -16.52
N GLU A 44 -8.23 -14.72 -16.57
CA GLU A 44 -8.33 -13.45 -17.28
C GLU A 44 -7.52 -12.37 -16.55
N PHE A 45 -7.69 -12.28 -15.22
CA PHE A 45 -6.92 -11.35 -14.39
C PHE A 45 -5.46 -11.77 -14.20
N HIS A 46 -5.17 -13.06 -14.21
CA HIS A 46 -3.81 -13.59 -14.10
C HIS A 46 -2.94 -13.20 -15.30
N ASN A 47 -3.52 -13.17 -16.50
CA ASN A 47 -2.78 -12.86 -17.73
C ASN A 47 -2.75 -11.36 -18.08
N LEU A 48 -3.41 -10.50 -17.29
CA LEU A 48 -3.33 -9.05 -17.48
C LEU A 48 -1.89 -8.55 -17.26
N SER A 49 -1.34 -7.93 -18.29
CA SER A 49 -0.07 -7.19 -18.18
C SER A 49 -0.29 -5.94 -17.32
N LEU A 50 0.05 -6.02 -16.03
CA LEU A 50 -0.01 -4.88 -15.13
C LEU A 50 1.11 -3.90 -15.45
N TYR A 51 0.74 -2.75 -16.01
CA TYR A 51 1.66 -1.62 -16.14
C TYR A 51 1.76 -0.88 -14.79
N VAL A 52 2.78 -1.21 -14.00
CA VAL A 52 3.10 -0.50 -12.75
C VAL A 52 4.01 0.69 -13.06
N ARG A 53 3.45 1.78 -13.60
CA ARG A 53 4.24 3.01 -13.89
C ARG A 53 4.65 3.76 -12.64
N HIS A 54 3.74 3.84 -11.67
CA HIS A 54 3.88 4.72 -10.52
C HIS A 54 4.02 3.89 -9.25
N ASN A 55 5.27 3.72 -8.84
CA ASN A 55 5.59 3.14 -7.56
C ASN A 55 5.01 4.04 -6.45
N ARG A 56 4.00 3.54 -5.73
CA ARG A 56 3.31 4.33 -4.69
C ARG A 56 4.20 4.66 -3.49
N ALA A 57 5.19 3.82 -3.18
CA ALA A 57 6.25 4.19 -2.24
C ALA A 57 7.38 4.88 -3.01
N LYS A 58 7.52 6.18 -2.78
CA LYS A 58 8.66 6.99 -3.20
C LYS A 58 9.71 6.95 -2.09
N GLN A 59 10.97 7.10 -2.45
CA GLN A 59 12.02 7.33 -1.47
C GLN A 59 11.71 8.64 -0.75
N GLY A 60 11.59 8.59 0.57
CA GLY A 60 11.44 9.78 1.42
C GLY A 60 12.77 10.50 1.62
N ASN A 61 12.72 11.65 2.29
CA ASN A 61 13.91 12.47 2.56
C ASN A 61 14.64 12.13 3.87
N LEU A 62 14.12 11.17 4.65
CA LEU A 62 14.71 10.77 5.94
C LEU A 62 16.07 10.10 5.75
N LYS A 63 17.03 10.47 6.60
CA LYS A 63 18.39 9.97 6.64
C LYS A 63 18.77 9.52 8.05
N LEU A 64 19.86 8.76 8.16
CA LEU A 64 20.40 8.34 9.45
C LEU A 64 20.75 9.58 10.30
N GLY A 65 20.34 9.55 11.56
CA GLY A 65 20.52 10.66 12.50
C GLY A 65 19.34 11.65 12.54
N ASP A 66 18.41 11.59 11.60
CA ASP A 66 17.19 12.41 11.66
C ASP A 66 16.31 11.98 12.83
N GLN A 67 15.60 12.95 13.40
CA GLN A 67 14.55 12.67 14.38
C GLN A 67 13.39 11.96 13.69
N ALA A 68 12.90 10.88 14.30
CA ALA A 68 11.73 10.18 13.80
C ALA A 68 10.51 11.09 13.84
N VAL A 69 9.85 11.26 12.70
CA VAL A 69 8.64 12.09 12.59
C VAL A 69 7.48 11.33 13.21
N ASP A 70 6.74 11.97 14.10
CA ASP A 70 5.49 11.39 14.59
C ASP A 70 4.42 11.45 13.51
N VAL A 71 3.88 10.30 13.14
CA VAL A 71 2.86 10.17 12.10
C VAL A 71 1.64 9.46 12.66
N ARG A 72 0.46 9.88 12.19
CA ARG A 72 -0.80 9.23 12.53
C ARG A 72 -0.95 7.96 11.72
N LEU A 73 -1.08 6.83 12.41
CA LEU A 73 -1.30 5.51 11.86
C LEU A 73 -2.76 5.09 12.11
N LEU A 74 -3.28 4.20 11.26
CA LEU A 74 -4.53 3.49 11.50
C LEU A 74 -4.18 2.05 11.85
N ASN A 75 -4.51 1.60 13.06
CA ASN A 75 -4.23 0.24 13.50
C ASN A 75 -5.25 -0.75 12.89
N THR A 76 -5.03 -2.05 13.11
CA THR A 76 -5.92 -3.11 12.60
C THR A 76 -7.28 -3.16 13.27
N ASN A 77 -7.46 -2.46 14.40
CA ASN A 77 -8.74 -2.31 15.09
C ASN A 77 -9.55 -1.12 14.54
N GLY A 78 -9.02 -0.37 13.57
CA GLY A 78 -9.67 0.81 12.99
C GLY A 78 -9.48 2.07 13.83
N GLU A 79 -8.57 2.07 14.79
CA GLU A 79 -8.28 3.21 15.65
C GLU A 79 -7.05 3.97 15.17
N PHE A 80 -7.05 5.28 15.37
CA PHE A 80 -5.90 6.10 15.05
C PHE A 80 -4.91 6.12 16.21
N VAL A 81 -3.65 5.85 15.91
CA VAL A 81 -2.54 5.82 16.89
C VAL A 81 -1.36 6.65 16.39
N SER A 82 -0.51 7.11 17.31
CA SER A 82 0.75 7.81 17.02
C SER A 82 1.85 6.80 16.74
N LEU A 83 2.79 7.10 15.84
CA LEU A 83 3.95 6.24 15.63
C LEU A 83 4.84 6.22 16.89
N LEU A 84 5.07 7.40 17.48
CA LEU A 84 5.95 7.53 18.64
C LEU A 84 5.37 6.90 19.91
N SER A 85 4.06 6.62 19.98
CA SER A 85 3.49 5.87 21.10
C SER A 85 3.96 4.41 21.16
N HIS A 86 4.57 3.90 20.08
CA HIS A 86 5.21 2.58 20.06
C HIS A 86 6.68 2.59 20.48
N CYS A 87 7.27 3.77 20.71
CA CYS A 87 8.65 3.89 21.18
C CYS A 87 8.76 3.56 22.66
N HIS A 88 9.88 2.95 23.06
CA HIS A 88 10.21 2.68 24.45
C HIS A 88 11.66 3.10 24.72
N PRO A 89 11.99 3.71 25.89
CA PRO A 89 13.32 4.28 26.15
C PRO A 89 14.48 3.32 25.95
N ASN A 90 14.27 2.03 26.26
CA ASN A 90 15.33 1.00 26.25
C ASN A 90 15.14 -0.05 25.14
N ARG A 91 14.25 0.18 24.17
CA ARG A 91 13.99 -0.79 23.11
C ARG A 91 13.91 -0.08 21.75
N PRO A 92 14.78 -0.45 20.78
CA PRO A 92 14.67 0.10 19.45
C PRO A 92 13.36 -0.32 18.79
N LEU A 93 12.76 0.61 18.03
CA LEU A 93 11.58 0.34 17.20
C LEU A 93 12.04 0.07 15.76
N LEU A 94 11.72 -1.12 15.25
CA LEU A 94 11.91 -1.46 13.84
C LEU A 94 10.58 -1.27 13.10
N ILE A 95 10.59 -0.46 12.04
CA ILE A 95 9.41 -0.21 11.20
C ILE A 95 9.59 -0.92 9.87
N LEU A 96 8.64 -1.80 9.54
CA LEU A 96 8.57 -2.49 8.26
C LEU A 96 7.37 -1.94 7.48
N ALA A 97 7.63 -1.14 6.46
CA ALA A 97 6.60 -0.54 5.63
C ALA A 97 6.54 -1.23 4.26
N GLY A 98 5.34 -1.63 3.84
CA GLY A 98 5.13 -2.35 2.60
C GLY A 98 3.69 -2.27 2.13
N SER A 99 3.44 -2.82 0.95
CA SER A 99 2.09 -3.04 0.44
C SER A 99 2.03 -4.46 -0.09
N TYR A 100 0.87 -5.11 0.06
CA TYR A 100 0.59 -6.40 -0.55
C TYR A 100 0.82 -6.39 -2.08
N THR A 101 0.72 -5.20 -2.68
CA THR A 101 0.96 -4.97 -4.11
C THR A 101 2.41 -4.94 -4.55
N ARG A 102 3.38 -5.05 -3.61
CA ARG A 102 4.81 -5.06 -3.89
C ARG A 102 5.37 -6.50 -3.88
N PRO A 103 5.92 -7.01 -4.99
CA PRO A 103 6.52 -8.35 -5.06
C PRO A 103 7.57 -8.68 -3.98
N PRO A 104 8.47 -7.76 -3.56
CA PRO A 104 9.50 -8.08 -2.55
C PRO A 104 8.93 -8.47 -1.19
N PHE A 105 7.76 -7.94 -0.80
CA PHE A 105 7.19 -8.25 0.51
C PHE A 105 6.68 -9.70 0.61
N ARG A 106 6.29 -10.33 -0.51
CA ARG A 106 5.80 -11.72 -0.53
C ARG A 106 6.88 -12.74 -0.19
N GLY A 107 8.12 -12.52 -0.61
CA GLY A 107 9.25 -13.42 -0.31
C GLY A 107 9.89 -13.21 1.06
N LEU A 108 9.67 -12.03 1.66
CA LEU A 108 10.30 -11.64 2.92
C LEU A 108 9.50 -12.02 4.16
N VAL A 109 8.19 -12.30 4.07
CA VAL A 109 7.35 -12.61 5.25
C VAL A 109 7.96 -13.71 6.14
N THR A 110 8.46 -14.79 5.53
CA THR A 110 9.06 -15.91 6.27
C THR A 110 10.34 -15.50 7.00
N GLN A 111 11.15 -14.62 6.41
CA GLN A 111 12.38 -14.08 7.00
C GLN A 111 12.09 -13.01 8.06
N LEU A 112 11.04 -12.21 7.87
CA LEU A 112 10.59 -11.21 8.84
C LEU A 112 10.05 -11.87 10.12
N ASN A 113 9.35 -13.01 9.99
CA ASN A 113 8.91 -13.78 11.16
C ASN A 113 10.11 -14.33 11.97
N GLN A 114 11.23 -14.65 11.31
CA GLN A 114 12.44 -15.08 12.02
C GLN A 114 13.05 -13.93 12.85
N LEU A 115 13.00 -12.68 12.37
CA LEU A 115 13.50 -11.51 13.12
C LEU A 115 12.72 -11.25 14.41
N ILE A 116 11.43 -11.60 14.46
CA ILE A 116 10.59 -11.44 15.65
C ILE A 116 10.99 -12.43 16.75
N HIS A 117 11.49 -13.62 16.37
CA HIS A 117 11.87 -14.69 17.31
C HIS A 117 13.33 -14.63 17.79
N PHE A 118 14.13 -13.69 17.28
CA PHE A 118 15.53 -13.48 17.71
C PHE A 118 15.69 -12.51 18.89
N TYR A 119 14.59 -11.91 19.36
CA TYR A 119 14.50 -11.08 20.58
C TYR A 119 13.45 -11.63 21.52
#